data_AF-A0A3M0A283-F1
#
_entry.id   AF-A0A3M0A283-F1
#
_cell.length_a   1.000
_cell.length_b   1.000
_cell.length_c   1.000
_cell.angle_alpha   90.00
_cell.angle_beta   90.00
_cell.angle_gamma   90.00
#
_symmetry.space_group_name_H-M   'P 1'
#
loop_
_entity.id
_entity.type
_entity.pdbx_description
1 polymer ?
#
loop_
_entity_poly.entity_id
_entity_poly.type
_entity_poly.pdbx_seq_one_letter_code
_entity_poly.pdbx_strand_id
1 'polypeptide(L)'
;MKTNKILLNISLISLPLIPTTVLAASCKKEEKVKKYYNSKGVSYKDIKLNSFYEGIEPKDYAKIGKLFYKKTTLSKKHPITGALTTWQGTYWEKFNYRDMTVTGWSDGDTLKADWIDGGGIKRACKIRISGIDTLEEGTPTVKRRERALAALDHRYANSIIPKGAKIRAIAENWANSSYDRLVANIFFDKPGEEQGKFYRNFSTEMLAGGWTLPRFSSGETGAFTSNYNEKEFDSPFALMLPYMAYAFNEGIEQNRGFYNPESYKYKGVENDVKNGGRGEAMVSPYEFTLEYVDHGIGMIANGGGEYILSAEFSKFDKLEPNNSIFAFIDSRNKQYGL
;
A
#
# COMPACT_ATOMS: atom_id res chain seq x y z
N MET A 1 -19.83 81.88 27.42
CA MET A 1 -19.03 81.47 28.60
C MET A 1 -18.58 80.04 28.42
N LYS A 2 -17.35 79.76 28.86
CA LYS A 2 -16.48 78.64 28.47
C LYS A 2 -17.05 77.25 28.84
N THR A 3 -17.03 76.31 27.89
CA THR A 3 -17.03 74.87 28.17
C THR A 3 -15.66 74.29 27.83
N ASN A 4 -15.04 73.67 28.84
CA ASN A 4 -13.71 73.08 28.79
C ASN A 4 -13.66 71.89 27.83
N LYS A 5 -12.69 71.93 26.90
CA LYS A 5 -12.28 70.78 26.09
C LYS A 5 -11.33 69.91 26.89
N ILE A 6 -11.72 68.66 27.16
CA ILE A 6 -10.80 67.61 27.59
C ILE A 6 -10.29 66.94 26.31
N LEU A 7 -9.00 67.13 26.02
CA LEU A 7 -8.25 66.43 24.98
C LEU A 7 -7.73 65.13 25.57
N LEU A 8 -8.29 64.00 25.17
CA LEU A 8 -7.65 62.70 25.32
C LEU A 8 -6.77 62.44 24.08
N ASN A 9 -5.46 62.44 24.28
CA ASN A 9 -4.49 61.91 23.31
C ASN A 9 -4.60 60.38 23.29
N ILE A 10 -5.20 59.84 22.23
CA ILE A 10 -5.05 58.43 21.87
C ILE A 10 -4.06 58.39 20.71
N SER A 11 -2.82 58.01 21.03
CA SER A 11 -1.78 57.68 20.07
C SER A 11 -2.25 56.51 19.19
N LEU A 12 -2.48 56.78 17.90
CA LEU A 12 -2.71 55.77 16.88
C LEU A 12 -1.44 54.92 16.72
N ILE A 13 -1.50 53.66 17.16
CA ILE A 13 -0.57 52.63 16.72
C ILE A 13 -1.07 52.17 15.34
N SER A 14 -0.36 52.58 14.29
CA SER A 14 -0.58 52.12 12.92
C SER A 14 -0.13 50.66 12.80
N LEU A 15 -1.08 49.73 12.86
CA LEU A 15 -0.86 48.34 12.43
C LEU A 15 -0.88 48.30 10.89
N PRO A 16 0.14 47.75 10.22
CA PRO A 16 0.07 47.55 8.78
C PRO A 16 -0.98 46.47 8.47
N LEU A 17 -1.97 46.82 7.65
CA LEU A 17 -2.86 45.86 7.01
C LEU A 17 -2.02 44.91 6.16
N ILE A 18 -1.81 43.70 6.67
CA ILE A 18 -1.38 42.58 5.84
C ILE A 18 -2.59 42.25 4.96
N PRO A 19 -2.48 42.36 3.62
CA PRO A 19 -3.55 41.90 2.75
C PRO A 19 -3.64 40.39 2.90
N THR A 20 -4.64 39.92 3.65
CA THR A 20 -5.08 38.54 3.59
C THR A 20 -5.55 38.31 2.17
N THR A 21 -4.69 37.69 1.37
CA THR A 21 -5.13 37.01 0.16
C THR A 21 -6.15 35.98 0.61
N VAL A 22 -7.42 36.30 0.38
CA VAL A 22 -8.48 35.32 0.37
C VAL A 22 -8.11 34.37 -0.77
N LEU A 23 -7.39 33.30 -0.42
CA LEU A 23 -7.24 32.13 -1.25
C LEU A 23 -8.65 31.56 -1.41
N ALA A 24 -9.34 32.04 -2.43
CA ALA A 24 -10.49 31.37 -2.98
C ALA A 24 -9.98 30.01 -3.47
N ALA A 25 -10.10 29.00 -2.61
CA ALA A 25 -9.99 27.61 -3.00
C ALA A 25 -11.09 27.37 -4.03
N SER A 26 -10.74 27.53 -5.30
CA SER A 26 -11.56 27.11 -6.42
C SER A 26 -11.68 25.59 -6.35
N CYS A 27 -12.73 25.11 -5.67
CA CYS A 27 -13.28 23.78 -5.91
C CYS A 27 -13.73 23.71 -7.37
N LYS A 28 -12.83 23.31 -8.27
CA LYS A 28 -13.14 22.83 -9.63
C LYS A 28 -11.94 22.10 -10.24
N LYS A 29 -11.92 20.78 -10.09
CA LYS A 29 -11.75 19.78 -11.17
C LYS A 29 -11.79 18.36 -10.60
N GLU A 30 -12.97 17.92 -10.17
CA GLU A 30 -13.33 16.51 -10.32
C GLU A 30 -13.80 16.32 -11.77
N GLU A 31 -12.84 16.19 -12.69
CA GLU A 31 -13.13 15.68 -14.03
C GLU A 31 -11.78 15.40 -14.71
N LYS A 32 -11.23 14.20 -14.45
CA LYS A 32 -10.33 13.48 -15.37
C LYS A 32 -9.88 12.10 -14.85
N VAL A 33 -10.72 11.38 -14.10
CA VAL A 33 -10.67 9.92 -14.27
C VAL A 33 -11.42 9.66 -15.58
N LYS A 34 -10.70 9.61 -16.70
CA LYS A 34 -11.30 9.05 -17.92
C LYS A 34 -11.74 7.64 -17.51
N LYS A 35 -13.04 7.32 -17.59
CA LYS A 35 -13.48 5.93 -17.55
C LYS A 35 -12.74 5.22 -18.68
N TYR A 36 -11.71 4.44 -18.36
CA TYR A 36 -10.85 3.82 -19.36
C TYR A 36 -11.61 2.75 -20.15
N TYR A 37 -12.60 2.14 -19.50
CA TYR A 37 -13.43 1.08 -20.04
C TYR A 37 -14.89 1.31 -19.62
N ASN A 38 -15.82 1.06 -20.56
CA ASN A 38 -17.27 1.08 -20.31
C ASN A 38 -17.68 -0.28 -19.71
N SER A 39 -17.33 -0.52 -18.47
CA SER A 39 -17.56 -1.83 -17.83
C SER A 39 -18.72 -1.77 -16.85
N LYS A 40 -19.44 -2.90 -16.74
CA LYS A 40 -20.46 -3.15 -15.72
C LYS A 40 -19.84 -4.09 -14.68
N GLY A 41 -19.88 -3.70 -13.41
CA GLY A 41 -19.31 -4.51 -12.33
C GLY A 41 -19.70 -3.96 -10.95
N VAL A 42 -19.35 -4.71 -9.91
CA VAL A 42 -19.51 -4.27 -8.52
C VAL A 42 -18.43 -3.24 -8.22
N SER A 43 -18.85 -2.07 -7.72
CA SER A 43 -17.91 -1.04 -7.29
C SER A 43 -17.06 -1.56 -6.13
N TYR A 44 -15.76 -1.27 -6.15
CA TYR A 44 -14.88 -1.60 -5.03
C TYR A 44 -15.25 -0.88 -3.73
N LYS A 45 -16.07 0.18 -3.80
CA LYS A 45 -16.60 0.89 -2.62
C LYS A 45 -17.76 0.16 -1.94
N ASP A 46 -18.45 -0.70 -2.68
CA ASP A 46 -19.67 -1.37 -2.22
C ASP A 46 -19.39 -2.79 -1.69
N ILE A 47 -18.13 -3.23 -1.71
CA ILE A 47 -17.81 -4.58 -1.26
C ILE A 47 -18.07 -4.74 0.24
N LYS A 48 -18.78 -5.81 0.58
CA LYS A 48 -18.95 -6.27 1.95
C LYS A 48 -18.13 -7.52 2.12
N LEU A 49 -17.32 -7.59 3.17
CA LEU A 49 -16.60 -8.81 3.50
C LEU A 49 -17.45 -9.68 4.41
N ASN A 50 -17.18 -10.98 4.43
CA ASN A 50 -17.88 -11.89 5.34
C ASN A 50 -17.52 -11.64 6.82
N SER A 51 -18.17 -12.38 7.71
CA SER A 51 -18.04 -12.21 9.17
C SER A 51 -16.61 -12.41 9.70
N PHE A 52 -15.73 -13.11 8.97
CA PHE A 52 -14.33 -13.21 9.37
C PHE A 52 -13.69 -11.82 9.46
N TYR A 53 -14.05 -10.90 8.57
CA TYR A 53 -13.50 -9.54 8.49
C TYR A 53 -14.25 -8.51 9.34
N GLU A 54 -15.24 -8.96 10.13
CA GLU A 54 -16.01 -8.07 10.99
C GLU A 54 -15.09 -7.22 11.90
N GLY A 55 -15.40 -5.93 11.97
CA GLY A 55 -14.67 -4.91 12.74
C GLY A 55 -13.63 -4.11 11.93
N ILE A 56 -13.36 -4.45 10.67
CA ILE A 56 -12.44 -3.70 9.81
C ILE A 56 -13.00 -3.68 8.38
N GLU A 57 -13.60 -2.56 7.98
CA GLU A 57 -14.10 -2.40 6.61
C GLU A 57 -12.95 -2.26 5.60
N PRO A 58 -13.13 -2.64 4.32
CA PRO A 58 -12.10 -2.50 3.29
C PRO A 58 -11.49 -1.09 3.17
N LYS A 59 -12.31 -0.05 3.36
CA LYS A 59 -11.86 1.36 3.38
C LYS A 59 -10.93 1.70 4.55
N ASP A 60 -10.96 0.92 5.62
CA ASP A 60 -10.06 1.01 6.78
C ASP A 60 -8.76 0.22 6.54
N TYR A 61 -8.29 0.10 5.29
CA TYR A 61 -7.08 -0.65 4.91
C TYR A 61 -5.81 -0.22 5.68
N ALA A 62 -5.74 1.02 6.17
CA ALA A 62 -4.66 1.49 7.05
C ALA A 62 -4.62 0.78 8.42
N LYS A 63 -5.66 0.01 8.77
CA LYS A 63 -5.77 -0.75 10.02
C LYS A 63 -5.71 -2.27 9.81
N ILE A 64 -5.29 -2.73 8.63
CA ILE A 64 -5.28 -4.13 8.23
C ILE A 64 -4.52 -5.05 9.20
N GLY A 65 -3.47 -4.56 9.87
CA GLY A 65 -2.73 -5.29 10.90
C GLY A 65 -3.59 -5.72 12.09
N LYS A 66 -4.76 -5.11 12.31
CA LYS A 66 -5.74 -5.58 13.32
C LYS A 66 -6.25 -6.99 13.03
N LEU A 67 -6.31 -7.42 11.76
CA LEU A 67 -6.70 -8.80 11.41
C LEU A 67 -5.74 -9.82 12.03
N PHE A 68 -4.47 -9.45 12.17
CA PHE A 68 -3.45 -10.36 12.65
C PHE A 68 -3.54 -10.63 14.16
N TYR A 69 -4.35 -9.85 14.90
CA TYR A 69 -4.68 -10.10 16.31
C TYR A 69 -5.88 -11.04 16.49
N LYS A 70 -6.60 -11.42 15.42
CA LYS A 70 -7.67 -12.41 15.53
C LYS A 70 -7.08 -13.75 15.96
N LYS A 71 -7.83 -14.46 16.82
CA LYS A 71 -7.42 -15.76 17.34
C LYS A 71 -7.50 -16.83 16.26
N THR A 72 -6.57 -17.77 16.28
CA THR A 72 -6.51 -18.91 15.37
C THR A 72 -5.94 -20.13 16.10
N THR A 73 -6.22 -21.32 15.58
CA THR A 73 -5.63 -22.54 16.13
C THR A 73 -4.23 -22.73 15.58
N LEU A 74 -3.27 -22.94 16.47
CA LEU A 74 -1.88 -23.26 16.12
C LEU A 74 -1.60 -24.72 16.42
N SER A 75 -0.69 -25.31 15.66
CA SER A 75 -0.25 -26.68 15.88
C SER A 75 1.27 -26.78 15.80
N LYS A 76 1.85 -27.62 16.67
CA LYS A 76 3.28 -27.94 16.65
C LYS A 76 3.43 -29.44 16.72
N LYS A 77 4.20 -29.98 15.78
CA LYS A 77 4.59 -31.39 15.80
C LYS A 77 5.80 -31.56 16.71
N HIS A 78 5.71 -32.43 17.70
CA HIS A 78 6.84 -32.78 18.55
C HIS A 78 7.92 -33.47 17.70
N PRO A 79 9.19 -33.02 17.74
CA PRO A 79 10.20 -33.43 16.77
C PRO A 79 10.60 -34.91 16.89
N ILE A 80 10.46 -35.51 18.07
CA ILE A 80 10.88 -36.90 18.33
C ILE A 80 9.70 -37.87 18.24
N THR A 81 8.56 -37.51 18.82
CA THR A 81 7.41 -38.42 18.98
C THR A 81 6.36 -38.25 17.88
N GLY A 82 6.44 -37.16 17.10
CA GLY A 82 5.45 -36.83 16.08
C GLY A 82 4.09 -36.38 16.61
N ALA A 83 3.89 -36.34 17.94
CA ALA A 83 2.64 -35.91 18.56
C ALA A 83 2.33 -34.44 18.21
N LEU A 84 1.08 -34.15 17.86
CA LEU A 84 0.61 -32.80 17.59
C LEU A 84 0.08 -32.18 18.89
N THR A 85 0.64 -31.04 19.27
CA THR A 85 0.04 -30.17 20.30
C THR A 85 -0.63 -28.99 19.63
N THR A 86 -1.85 -28.68 20.04
CA THR A 86 -2.60 -27.52 19.56
C THR A 86 -2.80 -26.51 20.69
N TRP A 87 -2.77 -25.23 20.35
CA TRP A 87 -3.09 -24.14 21.28
C TRP A 87 -3.70 -22.97 20.52
N GLN A 88 -4.27 -22.02 21.26
CA GLN A 88 -4.81 -20.78 20.69
C GLN A 88 -3.71 -19.72 20.65
N GLY A 89 -3.52 -19.12 19.48
CA GLY A 89 -2.66 -17.95 19.30
C GLY A 89 -3.34 -16.94 18.39
N THR A 90 -2.58 -16.00 17.86
CA THR A 90 -3.06 -15.05 16.84
C THR A 90 -2.42 -15.36 15.49
N TYR A 91 -2.92 -14.70 14.45
CA TYR A 91 -2.34 -14.79 13.11
C TYR A 91 -0.90 -14.27 13.04
N TRP A 92 -0.49 -13.38 13.96
CA TRP A 92 0.92 -13.04 14.11
C TRP A 92 1.76 -14.29 14.36
N GLU A 93 1.42 -15.08 15.39
CA GLU A 93 2.15 -16.31 15.70
C GLU A 93 1.98 -17.37 14.60
N LYS A 94 0.78 -17.48 13.98
CA LYS A 94 0.54 -18.40 12.85
C LYS A 94 1.54 -18.19 11.73
N PHE A 95 1.81 -16.93 11.39
CA PHE A 95 2.71 -16.56 10.32
C PHE A 95 4.14 -16.26 10.78
N ASN A 96 4.51 -16.66 12.00
CA ASN A 96 5.87 -16.58 12.53
C ASN A 96 6.50 -15.19 12.37
N TYR A 97 5.84 -14.12 12.83
CA TYR A 97 6.37 -12.77 12.69
C TYR A 97 7.75 -12.56 13.34
N ARG A 98 8.45 -11.50 12.93
CA ARG A 98 9.64 -10.98 13.59
C ARG A 98 9.58 -9.47 13.74
N ASP A 99 9.94 -8.99 14.93
CA ASP A 99 10.11 -7.57 15.19
C ASP A 99 11.52 -7.13 14.80
N MET A 100 11.61 -6.02 14.07
CA MET A 100 12.86 -5.54 13.49
C MET A 100 12.99 -4.02 13.61
N THR A 101 14.21 -3.52 13.42
CA THR A 101 14.52 -2.09 13.35
C THR A 101 15.07 -1.77 11.97
N VAL A 102 14.46 -0.80 11.28
CA VAL A 102 14.90 -0.37 9.96
C VAL A 102 16.24 0.36 10.06
N THR A 103 17.22 -0.06 9.26
CA THR A 103 18.55 0.57 9.17
C THR A 103 18.72 1.43 7.93
N GLY A 104 17.88 1.24 6.91
CA GLY A 104 17.81 2.06 5.71
C GLY A 104 17.01 1.39 4.59
N TRP A 105 17.09 1.96 3.40
CA TRP A 105 16.45 1.47 2.18
C TRP A 105 17.50 1.18 1.11
N SER A 106 17.19 0.26 0.21
CA SER A 106 17.99 0.00 -1.00
C SER A 106 17.35 0.67 -2.22
N ASP A 107 16.02 0.59 -2.32
CA ASP A 107 15.14 1.15 -3.35
C ASP A 107 13.71 1.27 -2.73
N GLY A 108 12.67 1.53 -3.51
CA GLY A 108 11.30 1.75 -3.03
C GLY A 108 10.59 0.54 -2.39
N ASP A 109 11.09 -0.68 -2.58
CA ASP A 109 10.45 -1.91 -2.09
C ASP A 109 11.41 -2.90 -1.44
N THR A 110 12.68 -2.52 -1.27
CA THR A 110 13.70 -3.31 -0.59
C THR A 110 14.29 -2.52 0.57
N LEU A 111 13.94 -2.90 1.80
CA LEU A 111 14.44 -2.29 3.02
C LEU A 111 15.59 -3.08 3.64
N LYS A 112 16.41 -2.41 4.45
CA LYS A 112 17.46 -3.02 5.30
C LYS A 112 17.01 -2.96 6.74
N ALA A 113 17.11 -4.07 7.45
CA ALA A 113 16.67 -4.16 8.85
C ALA A 113 17.55 -5.07 9.68
N ASP A 114 17.53 -4.80 10.98
CA ASP A 114 18.16 -5.63 12.00
C ASP A 114 17.10 -6.26 12.91
N TRP A 115 17.29 -7.53 13.27
CA TRP A 115 16.51 -8.19 14.33
C TRP A 115 17.44 -8.87 15.34
N ILE A 116 16.92 -9.16 16.53
CA ILE A 116 17.62 -9.94 17.56
C ILE A 116 17.06 -11.37 17.51
N ASP A 117 17.91 -12.37 17.26
CA ASP A 117 17.47 -13.77 17.27
C ASP A 117 17.28 -14.31 18.70
N GLY A 118 16.78 -15.55 18.82
CA GLY A 118 16.52 -16.17 20.13
C GLY A 118 17.77 -16.36 21.01
N GLY A 119 18.98 -16.21 20.45
CA GLY A 119 20.24 -16.22 21.18
C GLY A 119 20.75 -14.82 21.56
N GLY A 120 19.98 -13.76 21.30
CA GLY A 120 20.40 -12.38 21.54
C GLY A 120 21.33 -11.82 20.46
N ILE A 121 21.57 -12.53 19.36
CA ILE A 121 22.48 -12.09 18.30
C ILE A 121 21.74 -11.18 17.34
N LYS A 122 22.33 -10.00 17.10
CA LYS A 122 21.86 -9.06 16.10
C LYS A 122 22.13 -9.60 14.70
N ARG A 123 21.07 -9.73 13.90
CA ARG A 123 21.11 -10.19 12.50
C ARG A 123 20.70 -9.04 11.59
N ALA A 124 21.55 -8.74 10.60
CA ALA A 124 21.23 -7.79 9.54
C ALA A 124 20.68 -8.54 8.32
N CYS A 125 19.71 -7.93 7.63
CA CYS A 125 19.14 -8.48 6.41
C CYS A 125 18.67 -7.40 5.45
N LYS A 126 18.46 -7.82 4.20
CA LYS A 126 17.65 -7.10 3.22
C LYS A 126 16.31 -7.80 3.08
N ILE A 127 15.24 -7.03 2.97
CA ILE A 127 13.89 -7.55 2.82
C ILE A 127 13.28 -6.93 1.58
N ARG A 128 12.97 -7.76 0.59
CA ARG A 128 12.10 -7.43 -0.54
C ARG A 128 10.65 -7.52 -0.07
N ILE A 129 9.90 -6.46 -0.26
CA ILE A 129 8.54 -6.34 0.26
C ILE A 129 7.57 -7.09 -0.66
N SER A 130 6.80 -8.01 -0.08
CA SER A 130 5.86 -8.84 -0.84
C SER A 130 4.65 -8.05 -1.37
N GLY A 131 4.07 -8.54 -2.46
CA GLY A 131 2.79 -8.06 -3.00
C GLY A 131 2.86 -6.80 -3.87
N ILE A 132 4.03 -6.17 -3.98
CA ILE A 132 4.25 -4.95 -4.77
C ILE A 132 5.61 -4.97 -5.47
N ASP A 133 5.78 -4.07 -6.43
CA ASP A 133 7.04 -3.82 -7.12
C ASP A 133 7.19 -2.33 -7.43
N THR A 134 8.26 -1.72 -6.98
CA THR A 134 8.58 -0.31 -7.31
C THR A 134 9.44 -0.23 -8.56
N LEU A 135 9.63 0.97 -9.08
CA LEU A 135 10.53 1.17 -10.22
C LEU A 135 11.98 0.93 -9.78
N GLU A 136 12.80 0.43 -10.69
CA GLU A 136 14.17 0.02 -10.39
C GLU A 136 15.12 1.23 -10.41
N GLU A 137 15.98 1.37 -9.39
CA GLU A 137 16.96 2.48 -9.29
C GLU A 137 18.36 2.09 -9.79
N GLY A 138 18.73 0.82 -9.60
CA GLY A 138 20.12 0.39 -9.51
C GLY A 138 20.64 -0.51 -10.64
N THR A 139 19.80 -0.88 -11.61
CA THR A 139 20.26 -1.78 -12.69
C THR A 139 20.82 -0.99 -13.89
N PRO A 140 21.86 -1.50 -14.57
CA PRO A 140 22.46 -0.80 -15.73
C PRO A 140 21.51 -0.64 -16.93
N THR A 141 20.48 -1.47 -17.01
CA THR A 141 19.53 -1.55 -18.13
C THR A 141 18.32 -0.62 -17.97
N VAL A 142 18.11 -0.06 -16.77
CA VAL A 142 17.00 0.85 -16.46
C VAL A 142 17.11 2.16 -17.24
N LYS A 143 15.97 2.61 -17.78
CA LYS A 143 15.86 3.87 -18.50
C LYS A 143 16.09 5.05 -17.54
N ARG A 144 16.67 6.15 -18.06
CA ARG A 144 16.89 7.39 -17.27
C ARG A 144 15.61 7.87 -16.56
N ARG A 145 14.48 7.75 -17.25
CA ARG A 145 13.16 8.11 -16.76
C ARG A 145 12.70 7.24 -15.59
N GLU A 146 12.79 5.92 -15.75
CA GLU A 146 12.42 4.97 -14.70
C GLU A 146 13.24 5.24 -13.44
N ARG A 147 14.56 5.47 -13.56
CA ARG A 147 15.41 5.87 -12.41
C ARG A 147 14.95 7.18 -11.75
N ALA A 148 14.54 8.18 -12.54
CA ALA A 148 14.07 9.46 -12.00
C ALA A 148 12.72 9.32 -11.26
N LEU A 149 11.85 8.43 -11.76
CA LEU A 149 10.58 8.10 -11.14
C LEU A 149 10.75 7.23 -9.89
N ALA A 150 11.66 6.25 -9.93
CA ALA A 150 12.00 5.40 -8.80
C ALA A 150 12.44 6.23 -7.58
N ALA A 151 13.19 7.31 -7.79
CA ALA A 151 13.54 8.23 -6.71
C ALA A 151 12.32 8.90 -6.03
N LEU A 152 11.15 8.96 -6.66
CA LEU A 152 9.90 9.44 -6.04
C LEU A 152 9.29 8.36 -5.14
N ASP A 153 9.16 7.13 -5.63
CA ASP A 153 8.59 6.03 -4.83
C ASP A 153 9.48 5.67 -3.64
N HIS A 154 10.81 5.69 -3.78
CA HIS A 154 11.77 5.53 -2.69
C HIS A 154 11.63 6.63 -1.64
N ARG A 155 11.51 7.90 -2.07
CA ARG A 155 11.26 9.00 -1.12
C ARG A 155 9.99 8.78 -0.32
N TYR A 156 8.93 8.31 -0.97
CA TYR A 156 7.67 8.00 -0.30
C TYR A 156 7.82 6.81 0.66
N ALA A 157 8.47 5.73 0.23
CA ALA A 157 8.80 4.56 1.07
C ALA A 157 9.51 4.97 2.37
N ASN A 158 10.56 5.77 2.26
CA ASN A 158 11.31 6.30 3.40
C ASN A 158 10.50 7.28 4.26
N SER A 159 9.49 7.96 3.70
CA SER A 159 8.59 8.82 4.47
C SER A 159 7.58 8.03 5.31
N ILE A 160 7.18 6.84 4.85
CA ILE A 160 6.26 5.95 5.57
C ILE A 160 7.00 5.23 6.70
N ILE A 161 8.17 4.63 6.39
CA ILE A 161 9.00 3.91 7.36
C ILE A 161 10.42 4.50 7.32
N PRO A 162 10.72 5.52 8.15
CA PRO A 162 12.04 6.11 8.21
C PRO A 162 13.05 5.19 8.89
N LYS A 163 14.34 5.45 8.66
CA LYS A 163 15.43 4.80 9.40
C LYS A 163 15.20 4.91 10.92
N GLY A 164 15.38 3.80 11.62
CA GLY A 164 15.16 3.68 13.07
C GLY A 164 13.73 3.25 13.44
N ALA A 165 12.80 3.24 12.50
CA ALA A 165 11.44 2.76 12.75
C ALA A 165 11.43 1.29 13.17
N LYS A 166 10.50 0.95 14.07
CA LYS A 166 10.19 -0.42 14.45
C LYS A 166 9.17 -0.98 13.48
N ILE A 167 9.43 -2.20 13.01
CA ILE A 167 8.55 -2.91 12.11
C ILE A 167 8.30 -4.31 12.62
N ARG A 168 7.18 -4.89 12.19
CA ARG A 168 6.87 -6.31 12.35
C ARG A 168 6.77 -6.92 10.96
N ALA A 169 7.58 -7.92 10.69
CA ALA A 169 7.67 -8.56 9.38
C ALA A 169 7.14 -9.99 9.43
N ILE A 170 6.45 -10.41 8.37
CA ILE A 170 5.98 -11.79 8.16
C ILE A 170 6.56 -12.30 6.85
N ALA A 171 7.37 -13.36 6.90
CA ALA A 171 7.83 -14.09 5.73
C ALA A 171 7.16 -15.47 5.68
N GLU A 172 6.86 -15.98 4.49
CA GLU A 172 6.36 -17.36 4.34
C GLU A 172 7.37 -18.38 4.88
N ASN A 173 8.66 -18.11 4.65
CA ASN A 173 9.74 -18.90 5.19
C ASN A 173 10.98 -18.04 5.43
N TRP A 174 11.37 -17.89 6.70
CA TRP A 174 12.57 -17.15 7.12
C TRP A 174 13.90 -17.79 6.71
N ALA A 175 13.87 -19.03 6.22
CA ALA A 175 15.03 -19.71 5.65
C ALA A 175 15.15 -19.51 4.13
N ASN A 176 14.09 -19.10 3.45
CA ASN A 176 14.11 -18.87 2.01
C ASN A 176 14.53 -17.42 1.72
N SER A 177 15.47 -17.29 0.79
CA SER A 177 15.88 -16.00 0.25
C SER A 177 15.65 -15.97 -1.26
N SER A 178 15.17 -14.84 -1.78
CA SER A 178 15.23 -14.52 -3.20
C SER A 178 16.53 -13.76 -3.42
N TYR A 179 17.54 -14.45 -3.96
CA TYR A 179 18.93 -13.98 -3.98
C TYR A 179 19.44 -13.72 -2.57
N ASP A 180 19.88 -12.50 -2.25
CA ASP A 180 20.38 -12.09 -0.93
C ASP A 180 19.30 -11.43 -0.06
N ARG A 181 18.02 -11.53 -0.45
CA ARG A 181 16.89 -10.84 0.19
C ARG A 181 15.87 -11.82 0.74
N LEU A 182 15.36 -11.55 1.94
CA LEU A 182 14.15 -12.20 2.45
C LEU A 182 12.93 -11.58 1.76
N VAL A 183 11.87 -12.36 1.55
CA VAL A 183 10.58 -11.83 1.04
C VAL A 183 9.60 -11.78 2.20
N ALA A 184 9.05 -10.60 2.51
CA ALA A 184 8.16 -10.44 3.64
C ALA A 184 7.10 -9.35 3.46
N ASN A 185 5.98 -9.52 4.14
CA ASN A 185 5.01 -8.47 4.40
C ASN A 185 5.49 -7.63 5.59
N ILE A 186 5.47 -6.31 5.45
CA ILE A 186 5.97 -5.39 6.48
C ILE A 186 4.83 -4.60 7.09
N PHE A 187 4.77 -4.62 8.42
CA PHE A 187 3.83 -3.85 9.21
C PHE A 187 4.56 -2.86 10.11
N PHE A 188 3.94 -1.72 10.35
CA PHE A 188 4.55 -0.62 11.08
C PHE A 188 3.50 0.22 11.80
N ASP A 189 3.97 1.03 12.75
CA ASP A 189 3.20 2.10 13.36
C ASP A 189 3.56 3.41 12.68
N LYS A 190 2.56 4.22 12.31
CA LYS A 190 2.86 5.56 11.82
C LYS A 190 3.41 6.41 12.97
N PRO A 191 4.35 7.33 12.71
CA PRO A 191 4.69 8.36 13.69
C PRO A 191 3.43 9.07 14.22
N GLY A 192 3.27 9.08 15.54
CA GLY A 192 2.10 9.65 16.22
C GLY A 192 0.94 8.66 16.49
N GLU A 193 1.01 7.42 16.00
CA GLU A 193 0.10 6.34 16.42
C GLU A 193 0.63 5.63 17.68
N GLU A 194 -0.26 4.90 18.36
CA GLU A 194 0.11 4.06 19.51
C GLU A 194 1.15 3.03 19.07
N GLN A 195 2.33 3.09 19.70
CA GLN A 195 3.46 2.24 19.34
C GLN A 195 3.24 0.79 19.79
N GLY A 196 3.73 -0.16 18.99
CA GLY A 196 3.62 -1.60 19.22
C GLY A 196 2.34 -2.24 18.66
N LYS A 197 1.54 -1.52 17.84
CA LYS A 197 0.29 -2.06 17.28
C LYS A 197 0.47 -2.70 15.92
N PHE A 198 1.36 -2.16 15.09
CA PHE A 198 1.68 -2.63 13.75
C PHE A 198 0.44 -2.75 12.85
N TYR A 199 -0.42 -1.73 12.88
CA TYR A 199 -1.71 -1.75 12.17
C TYR A 199 -1.62 -1.47 10.68
N ARG A 200 -0.59 -0.74 10.24
CA ARG A 200 -0.40 -0.43 8.82
C ARG A 200 0.44 -1.49 8.14
N ASN A 201 0.13 -1.77 6.88
CA ASN A 201 0.93 -2.63 6.01
C ASN A 201 1.58 -1.78 4.91
N PHE A 202 2.89 -1.94 4.70
CA PHE A 202 3.65 -1.13 3.76
C PHE A 202 3.14 -1.26 2.32
N SER A 203 2.92 -2.48 1.84
CA SER A 203 2.45 -2.75 0.48
C SER A 203 1.11 -2.07 0.22
N THR A 204 0.18 -2.17 1.17
CA THR A 204 -1.12 -1.49 1.11
C THR A 204 -0.98 0.04 1.07
N GLU A 205 -0.08 0.63 1.86
CA GLU A 205 0.14 2.08 1.91
C GLU A 205 0.82 2.63 0.65
N MET A 206 1.72 1.85 0.04
CA MET A 206 2.31 2.18 -1.26
C MET A 206 1.28 2.14 -2.39
N LEU A 207 0.40 1.13 -2.39
CA LEU A 207 -0.72 1.02 -3.35
C LEU A 207 -1.72 2.16 -3.17
N ALA A 208 -2.13 2.44 -1.92
CA ALA A 208 -2.99 3.57 -1.58
C ALA A 208 -2.37 4.91 -1.98
N GLY A 209 -1.04 5.02 -1.92
CA GLY A 209 -0.29 6.20 -2.33
C GLY A 209 -0.13 6.35 -3.85
N GLY A 210 -0.43 5.32 -4.66
CA GLY A 210 -0.24 5.35 -6.10
C GLY A 210 1.23 5.35 -6.55
N TRP A 211 2.13 4.77 -5.74
CA TRP A 211 3.58 4.79 -5.99
C TRP A 211 4.16 3.44 -6.44
N THR A 212 3.31 2.43 -6.65
CA THR A 212 3.75 1.09 -7.02
C THR A 212 2.62 0.35 -7.74
N LEU A 213 2.96 -0.74 -8.40
CA LEU A 213 2.01 -1.70 -8.92
C LEU A 213 1.98 -2.96 -8.06
N PRO A 214 0.81 -3.61 -7.92
CA PRO A 214 0.72 -4.89 -7.25
C PRO A 214 1.50 -5.96 -8.03
N ARG A 215 2.13 -6.87 -7.31
CA ARG A 215 2.83 -8.02 -7.89
C ARG A 215 2.64 -9.25 -7.02
N PHE A 216 1.83 -10.18 -7.51
CA PHE A 216 1.53 -11.45 -6.86
C PHE A 216 1.12 -12.51 -7.89
N SER A 217 1.16 -13.77 -7.48
CA SER A 217 0.92 -14.95 -8.29
C SER A 217 -0.55 -15.37 -8.33
N SER A 218 -0.90 -16.23 -9.29
CA SER A 218 -2.19 -16.92 -9.29
C SER A 218 -2.36 -17.83 -8.07
N GLY A 219 -1.27 -18.32 -7.46
CA GLY A 219 -1.31 -19.11 -6.23
C GLY A 219 -1.84 -18.30 -5.04
N GLU A 220 -1.42 -17.05 -4.91
CA GLU A 220 -1.94 -16.12 -3.89
C GLU A 220 -3.42 -15.79 -4.09
N THR A 221 -3.84 -15.64 -5.36
CA THR A 221 -5.26 -15.49 -5.71
C THR A 221 -6.05 -16.75 -5.35
N GLY A 222 -5.53 -17.93 -5.70
CA GLY A 222 -6.11 -19.23 -5.37
C GLY A 222 -6.29 -19.40 -3.86
N ALA A 223 -5.26 -19.06 -3.08
CA ALA A 223 -5.31 -19.10 -1.62
C ALA A 223 -6.44 -18.24 -1.05
N PHE A 224 -6.56 -16.98 -1.51
CA PHE A 224 -7.70 -16.13 -1.12
C PHE A 224 -9.04 -16.77 -1.48
N THR A 225 -9.23 -17.19 -2.73
CA THR A 225 -10.52 -17.76 -3.16
C THR A 225 -10.89 -19.04 -2.42
N SER A 226 -9.91 -19.83 -2.00
CA SER A 226 -10.12 -21.08 -1.27
C SER A 226 -10.41 -20.81 0.20
N ASN A 227 -9.75 -19.82 0.81
CA ASN A 227 -9.89 -19.53 2.23
C ASN A 227 -11.01 -18.52 2.55
N TYR A 228 -11.57 -17.79 1.57
CA TYR A 228 -12.48 -16.68 1.85
C TYR A 228 -13.62 -17.06 2.80
N ASN A 229 -14.32 -18.18 2.56
CA ASN A 229 -15.41 -18.64 3.42
C ASN A 229 -14.97 -19.64 4.51
N GLU A 230 -13.68 -19.91 4.62
CA GLU A 230 -13.14 -20.81 5.63
C GLU A 230 -13.00 -20.09 6.98
N LYS A 231 -12.86 -20.86 8.05
CA LYS A 231 -12.64 -20.30 9.41
C LYS A 231 -11.23 -19.75 9.60
N GLU A 232 -10.29 -20.17 8.75
CA GLU A 232 -8.89 -19.80 8.87
C GLU A 232 -8.24 -19.48 7.53
N PHE A 233 -7.26 -18.56 7.56
CA PHE A 233 -6.39 -18.24 6.42
C PHE A 233 -5.00 -18.86 6.63
N ASP A 234 -4.41 -19.38 5.56
CA ASP A 234 -3.07 -19.98 5.61
C ASP A 234 -2.00 -19.11 4.93
N SER A 235 -2.41 -17.99 4.33
CA SER A 235 -1.51 -17.00 3.74
C SER A 235 -1.79 -15.61 4.31
N PRO A 236 -0.75 -14.86 4.74
CA PRO A 236 -0.91 -13.46 5.14
C PRO A 236 -1.36 -12.60 3.96
N PHE A 237 -0.93 -12.92 2.74
CA PHE A 237 -1.33 -12.18 1.55
C PHE A 237 -2.83 -12.36 1.26
N ALA A 238 -3.31 -13.61 1.28
CA ALA A 238 -4.73 -13.92 1.09
C ALA A 238 -5.62 -13.18 2.08
N LEU A 239 -5.22 -13.14 3.36
CA LEU A 239 -5.90 -12.39 4.41
C LEU A 239 -6.01 -10.89 4.08
N MET A 240 -4.98 -10.31 3.47
CA MET A 240 -4.90 -8.87 3.19
C MET A 240 -5.49 -8.43 1.84
N LEU A 241 -5.70 -9.38 0.92
CA LEU A 241 -5.99 -9.09 -0.49
C LEU A 241 -7.17 -8.12 -0.71
N PRO A 242 -8.33 -8.23 0.00
CA PRO A 242 -9.43 -7.29 -0.20
C PRO A 242 -9.08 -5.83 0.13
N TYR A 243 -8.22 -5.61 1.12
CA TYR A 243 -7.79 -4.28 1.53
C TYR A 243 -6.72 -3.72 0.60
N MET A 244 -5.82 -4.57 0.10
CA MET A 244 -4.88 -4.19 -0.96
C MET A 244 -5.63 -3.80 -2.22
N ALA A 245 -6.68 -4.54 -2.58
CA ALA A 245 -7.55 -4.21 -3.71
C ALA A 245 -8.23 -2.85 -3.51
N TYR A 246 -8.84 -2.61 -2.34
CA TYR A 246 -9.45 -1.31 -2.04
C TYR A 246 -8.44 -0.17 -2.13
N ALA A 247 -7.29 -0.30 -1.46
CA ALA A 247 -6.22 0.68 -1.43
C ALA A 247 -5.73 1.04 -2.84
N PHE A 248 -5.48 0.03 -3.68
CA PHE A 248 -5.00 0.25 -5.04
C PHE A 248 -5.99 1.05 -5.88
N ASN A 249 -7.28 0.66 -5.86
CA ASN A 249 -8.31 1.37 -6.61
C ASN A 249 -8.55 2.79 -6.09
N GLU A 250 -8.52 3.00 -4.77
CA GLU A 250 -8.62 4.34 -4.19
C GLU A 250 -7.42 5.22 -4.60
N GLY A 251 -6.20 4.68 -4.61
CA GLY A 251 -5.00 5.40 -5.02
C GLY A 251 -5.09 5.91 -6.46
N ILE A 252 -5.61 5.07 -7.37
CA ILE A 252 -5.86 5.44 -8.77
C ILE A 252 -6.97 6.49 -8.86
N GLU A 253 -8.13 6.24 -8.25
CA GLU A 253 -9.29 7.13 -8.29
C GLU A 253 -8.96 8.55 -7.79
N GLN A 254 -8.18 8.63 -6.71
CA GLN A 254 -7.80 9.91 -6.10
C GLN A 254 -6.60 10.58 -6.77
N ASN A 255 -6.11 10.04 -7.90
CA ASN A 255 -4.94 10.55 -8.63
C ASN A 255 -3.74 10.77 -7.69
N ARG A 256 -3.41 9.81 -6.83
CA ARG A 256 -2.26 9.90 -5.92
C ARG A 256 -0.98 9.41 -6.61
N GLY A 257 0.17 9.78 -6.06
CA GLY A 257 1.46 9.28 -6.52
C GLY A 257 1.74 9.57 -7.99
N PHE A 258 2.07 8.56 -8.78
CA PHE A 258 2.36 8.71 -10.21
C PHE A 258 1.14 9.04 -11.06
N TYR A 259 -0.08 8.92 -10.51
CA TYR A 259 -1.30 9.41 -11.16
C TYR A 259 -1.51 10.92 -10.95
N ASN A 260 -0.71 11.57 -10.08
CA ASN A 260 -0.81 13.00 -9.80
C ASN A 260 0.15 13.82 -10.67
N PRO A 261 -0.32 14.78 -11.49
CA PRO A 261 0.56 15.69 -12.23
C PRO A 261 1.55 16.48 -11.37
N GLU A 262 1.19 16.79 -10.12
CA GLU A 262 2.06 17.54 -9.20
C GLU A 262 3.31 16.75 -8.79
N SER A 263 3.25 15.41 -8.79
CA SER A 263 4.40 14.53 -8.47
C SER A 263 5.57 14.73 -9.44
N TYR A 264 5.29 15.21 -10.66
CA TYR A 264 6.26 15.35 -11.75
C TYR A 264 6.95 16.72 -11.77
N LYS A 265 6.51 17.66 -10.92
CA LYS A 265 7.17 18.98 -10.73
C LYS A 265 8.44 18.90 -9.89
N TYR A 266 8.81 17.72 -9.42
CA TYR A 266 10.06 17.52 -8.69
C TYR A 266 11.24 17.61 -9.67
N LYS A 267 12.21 18.50 -9.39
CA LYS A 267 13.33 18.91 -10.28
C LYS A 267 14.13 17.79 -10.96
N GLY A 268 14.04 16.54 -10.48
CA GLY A 268 14.67 15.37 -11.10
C GLY A 268 13.92 14.84 -12.33
N VAL A 269 12.60 14.97 -12.39
CA VAL A 269 11.75 14.48 -13.49
C VAL A 269 11.63 15.54 -14.60
N GLU A 270 11.62 16.83 -14.24
CA GLU A 270 11.54 17.96 -15.18
C GLU A 270 12.64 17.95 -16.26
N ASN A 271 13.85 17.48 -15.92
CA ASN A 271 14.96 17.40 -16.87
C ASN A 271 14.80 16.27 -17.91
N ASP A 272 14.01 15.24 -17.60
CA ASP A 272 13.62 14.18 -18.55
C ASP A 272 12.55 14.66 -19.51
N VAL A 273 11.61 15.46 -19.04
CA VAL A 273 10.59 16.12 -19.88
C VAL A 273 11.23 17.01 -20.93
N LYS A 274 12.22 17.82 -20.52
CA LYS A 274 12.96 18.71 -21.43
C LYS A 274 13.75 17.98 -22.51
N ASN A 275 14.06 16.70 -22.31
CA ASN A 275 14.82 15.88 -23.25
C ASN A 275 13.95 14.88 -24.04
N GLY A 276 12.66 15.16 -24.18
CA GLY A 276 11.73 14.33 -24.98
C GLY A 276 11.10 13.16 -24.22
N GLY A 277 11.27 13.08 -22.90
CA GLY A 277 10.53 12.17 -22.04
C GLY A 277 9.08 12.61 -21.79
N ARG A 278 8.20 11.68 -21.45
CA ARG A 278 6.78 11.94 -21.14
C ARG A 278 6.63 12.74 -19.83
N GLY A 279 6.47 14.05 -19.85
CA GLY A 279 6.32 14.83 -18.61
C GLY A 279 5.00 14.71 -17.85
N GLU A 280 4.17 13.75 -18.22
CA GLU A 280 2.79 13.69 -17.81
C GLU A 280 2.62 12.61 -16.74
N ALA A 281 1.67 12.86 -15.84
CA ALA A 281 1.19 11.84 -14.92
C ALA A 281 0.62 10.66 -15.68
N MET A 282 0.79 9.48 -15.11
CA MET A 282 0.20 8.27 -15.63
C MET A 282 -1.30 8.41 -15.53
N VAL A 283 -1.99 8.03 -16.60
CA VAL A 283 -3.45 8.16 -16.62
C VAL A 283 -4.12 6.85 -16.22
N SER A 284 -3.44 5.70 -16.34
CA SER A 284 -3.96 4.40 -15.92
C SER A 284 -2.88 3.46 -15.38
N PRO A 285 -3.25 2.39 -14.64
CA PRO A 285 -2.31 1.34 -14.24
C PRO A 285 -1.57 0.71 -15.41
N TYR A 286 -2.22 0.51 -16.57
CA TYR A 286 -1.55 -0.01 -17.76
C TYR A 286 -0.51 0.94 -18.31
N GLU A 287 -0.74 2.26 -18.26
CA GLU A 287 0.30 3.21 -18.65
C GLU A 287 1.47 3.18 -17.67
N PHE A 288 1.20 3.03 -16.37
CA PHE A 288 2.25 2.86 -15.35
C PHE A 288 3.13 1.64 -15.66
N THR A 289 2.54 0.52 -16.12
CA THR A 289 3.33 -0.67 -16.48
C THR A 289 4.42 -0.42 -17.53
N LEU A 290 4.27 0.61 -18.38
CA LEU A 290 5.23 0.93 -19.44
C LEU A 290 6.55 1.49 -18.91
N GLU A 291 6.58 1.95 -17.66
CA GLU A 291 7.82 2.40 -17.01
C GLU A 291 8.69 1.23 -16.53
N TYR A 292 8.11 0.05 -16.26
CA TYR A 292 8.84 -1.13 -15.83
C TYR A 292 9.52 -1.81 -17.02
N VAL A 293 10.83 -1.62 -17.19
CA VAL A 293 11.56 -2.15 -18.36
C VAL A 293 11.54 -3.68 -18.41
N ASP A 294 11.72 -4.34 -17.26
CA ASP A 294 11.90 -5.80 -17.22
C ASP A 294 10.58 -6.58 -17.20
N HIS A 295 9.46 -5.93 -16.88
CA HIS A 295 8.19 -6.60 -16.64
C HIS A 295 7.05 -6.09 -17.53
N GLY A 296 7.08 -4.81 -17.91
CA GLY A 296 6.07 -4.19 -18.75
C GLY A 296 4.65 -4.49 -18.29
N ILE A 297 3.74 -4.71 -19.25
CA ILE A 297 2.33 -5.05 -18.97
C ILE A 297 2.14 -6.34 -18.17
N GLY A 298 3.16 -7.20 -18.11
CA GLY A 298 3.17 -8.40 -17.28
C GLY A 298 2.94 -8.10 -15.80
N MET A 299 3.28 -6.89 -15.34
CA MET A 299 2.99 -6.42 -13.98
C MET A 299 1.51 -6.50 -13.61
N ILE A 300 0.62 -6.05 -14.50
CA ILE A 300 -0.83 -6.11 -14.26
C ILE A 300 -1.42 -7.40 -14.80
N ALA A 301 -1.08 -7.78 -16.03
CA ALA A 301 -1.73 -8.89 -16.73
C ALA A 301 -1.38 -10.27 -16.14
N ASN A 302 -0.14 -10.44 -15.66
CA ASN A 302 0.37 -11.71 -15.13
C ASN A 302 0.71 -11.64 -13.63
N GLY A 303 0.95 -10.44 -13.09
CA GLY A 303 1.28 -10.20 -11.68
C GLY A 303 0.08 -10.05 -10.76
N GLY A 304 -1.08 -10.59 -11.13
CA GLY A 304 -2.29 -10.57 -10.31
C GLY A 304 -3.00 -9.21 -10.22
N GLY A 305 -2.35 -8.12 -10.65
CA GLY A 305 -2.91 -6.77 -10.58
C GLY A 305 -4.27 -6.62 -11.22
N GLU A 306 -4.51 -7.28 -12.36
CA GLU A 306 -5.83 -7.30 -13.01
C GLU A 306 -6.95 -7.81 -12.09
N TYR A 307 -6.67 -8.86 -11.29
CA TYR A 307 -7.66 -9.48 -10.42
C TYR A 307 -8.19 -8.53 -9.34
N ILE A 308 -7.39 -7.52 -8.96
CA ILE A 308 -7.75 -6.55 -7.92
C ILE A 308 -8.16 -5.19 -8.49
N LEU A 309 -8.26 -5.03 -9.82
CA LEU A 309 -8.77 -3.80 -10.42
C LEU A 309 -10.31 -3.77 -10.40
N SER A 310 -10.84 -2.59 -10.10
CA SER A 310 -12.25 -2.28 -10.26
C SER A 310 -12.60 -2.10 -11.72
N ALA A 311 -13.90 -2.12 -12.02
CA ALA A 311 -14.39 -2.15 -13.39
C ALA A 311 -13.87 -0.93 -14.17
N GLU A 312 -13.81 0.24 -13.52
CA GLU A 312 -13.38 1.51 -14.09
C GLU A 312 -11.93 1.52 -14.60
N PHE A 313 -11.09 0.63 -14.05
CA PHE A 313 -9.66 0.58 -14.33
C PHE A 313 -9.21 -0.74 -15.00
N SER A 314 -10.06 -1.77 -15.00
CA SER A 314 -9.79 -3.05 -15.64
C SER A 314 -10.00 -2.99 -17.15
N LYS A 315 -9.18 -3.74 -17.91
CA LYS A 315 -9.34 -3.93 -19.36
C LYS A 315 -10.52 -4.83 -19.73
N PHE A 316 -11.11 -5.54 -18.77
CA PHE A 316 -12.23 -6.44 -19.02
C PHE A 316 -13.54 -5.65 -19.08
N ASP A 317 -14.31 -5.87 -20.15
CA ASP A 317 -15.64 -5.27 -20.30
C ASP A 317 -16.62 -5.74 -19.22
N LYS A 318 -16.37 -6.93 -18.66
CA LYS A 318 -17.17 -7.54 -17.61
C LYS A 318 -16.28 -8.22 -16.58
N LEU A 319 -16.51 -7.88 -15.31
CA LEU A 319 -15.87 -8.53 -14.18
C LEU A 319 -16.66 -9.78 -13.75
N GLU A 320 -15.94 -10.87 -13.56
CA GLU A 320 -16.45 -12.20 -13.21
C GLU A 320 -15.65 -12.78 -12.04
N PRO A 321 -16.22 -13.73 -11.25
CA PRO A 321 -15.55 -14.25 -10.05
C PRO A 321 -14.15 -14.86 -10.26
N ASN A 322 -13.83 -15.32 -11.46
CA ASN A 322 -12.53 -15.89 -11.80
C ASN A 322 -11.48 -14.82 -12.21
N ASN A 323 -11.90 -13.60 -12.54
CA ASN A 323 -11.02 -12.54 -13.02
C ASN A 323 -11.08 -11.26 -12.17
N SER A 324 -11.94 -11.21 -11.15
CA SER A 324 -12.06 -10.07 -10.25
C SER A 324 -12.39 -10.50 -8.82
N ILE A 325 -11.63 -9.97 -7.86
CA ILE A 325 -11.90 -10.11 -6.43
C ILE A 325 -13.28 -9.56 -6.04
N PHE A 326 -13.69 -8.45 -6.64
CA PHE A 326 -14.95 -7.78 -6.28
C PHE A 326 -16.15 -8.61 -6.74
N ALA A 327 -16.10 -9.13 -7.97
CA ALA A 327 -17.11 -10.05 -8.48
C ALA A 327 -17.11 -11.38 -7.71
N PHE A 328 -15.93 -11.86 -7.29
CA PHE A 328 -15.82 -13.06 -6.46
C PHE A 328 -16.50 -12.88 -5.10
N ILE A 329 -16.16 -11.82 -4.38
CA ILE A 329 -16.72 -11.51 -3.05
C ILE A 329 -18.23 -11.38 -3.13
N ASP A 330 -18.75 -10.58 -4.07
CA ASP A 330 -20.18 -10.38 -4.26
C ASP A 330 -20.93 -11.69 -4.57
N SER A 331 -20.37 -12.51 -5.48
CA SER A 331 -20.92 -13.83 -5.81
C SER A 331 -20.97 -14.77 -4.60
N ARG A 332 -19.88 -14.82 -3.81
CA ARG A 332 -19.83 -15.66 -2.61
C ARG A 332 -20.79 -15.18 -1.55
N ASN A 333 -20.85 -13.89 -1.26
CA ASN A 333 -21.78 -13.37 -0.26
C ASN A 333 -23.24 -13.68 -0.64
N LYS A 334 -23.61 -13.51 -1.91
CA LYS A 334 -24.94 -13.90 -2.41
C LYS A 334 -25.22 -15.39 -2.25
N GLN A 335 -24.24 -16.25 -2.53
CA GLN A 335 -24.36 -17.69 -2.35
C GLN A 335 -24.63 -18.09 -0.89
N TYR A 336 -24.05 -17.37 0.07
CA TYR A 336 -24.15 -17.67 1.51
C TYR A 336 -25.12 -16.75 2.28
N GLY A 337 -25.85 -15.87 1.59
CA GLY A 337 -26.87 -14.99 2.20
C GLY A 337 -26.32 -13.87 3.08
N LEU A 338 -25.15 -13.32 2.74
CA LEU A 338 -24.46 -12.24 3.45
C LEU A 338 -24.70 -10.85 2.84
#